data_AF-A0A351QYK9-F1
#
_entry.id   AF-A0A351QYK9-F1
#
_cell.length_a   1.000
_cell.length_b   1.000
_cell.length_c   1.000
_cell.angle_alpha   90.00
_cell.angle_beta   90.00
_cell.angle_gamma   90.00
#
_symmetry.space_group_name_H-M   'P 1'
#
loop_
_entity.id
_entity.type
_entity.pdbx_description
1 polymer ?
#
loop_
_entity_poly.entity_id
_entity_poly.type
_entity_poly.pdbx_seq_one_letter_code
_entity_poly.pdbx_strand_id
1 'polypeptide(L)'
;MERESIDLIVTSPPDWSMLNKKIDPKTKKRVQKGLATNYSNDKRDLANIDDYRVFLIQLKDIFIKSARVLKENKYMCIIVSDFRNQSEFVRFHSDII
;
A
#
# COMPACT_ATOMS: atom_id res chain seq x y z
N MET A 1 4.00 -12.95 -16.74
CA MET A 1 2.73 -13.67 -16.58
C MET A 1 1.87 -13.40 -17.79
N GLU A 2 1.26 -14.44 -18.31
CA GLU A 2 0.34 -14.38 -19.44
C GLU A 2 -0.92 -13.61 -19.06
N ARG A 3 -1.59 -13.02 -20.06
CA ARG A 3 -2.90 -12.40 -19.86
C ARG A 3 -3.91 -13.45 -19.44
N GLU A 4 -4.88 -13.06 -18.62
CA GLU A 4 -6.02 -13.93 -18.26
C GLU A 4 -5.59 -15.31 -17.75
N SER A 5 -4.53 -15.35 -16.94
CA SER A 5 -3.96 -16.59 -16.41
C SER A 5 -4.32 -16.84 -14.94
N ILE A 6 -4.89 -15.84 -14.25
CA ILE A 6 -5.17 -15.89 -12.81
C ILE A 6 -6.66 -15.80 -12.52
N ASP A 7 -7.15 -16.67 -11.63
CA ASP A 7 -8.55 -16.75 -11.21
C ASP A 7 -8.91 -15.92 -9.97
N LEU A 8 -7.92 -15.58 -9.14
CA LEU A 8 -8.10 -14.78 -7.93
C LEU A 8 -6.80 -14.07 -7.58
N ILE A 9 -6.90 -12.78 -7.28
CA ILE A 9 -5.80 -12.00 -6.72
C ILE A 9 -6.21 -11.58 -5.31
N VAL A 10 -5.38 -11.90 -4.31
CA VAL A 10 -5.55 -11.40 -2.94
C VAL A 10 -4.31 -10.60 -2.60
N THR A 11 -4.49 -9.34 -2.22
CA THR A 11 -3.38 -8.44 -1.94
C THR A 11 -3.70 -7.47 -0.82
N SER A 12 -2.66 -6.95 -0.19
CA SER A 12 -2.70 -5.86 0.77
C SER A 12 -1.59 -4.88 0.38
N PRO A 13 -1.91 -3.71 -0.19
CA PRO A 13 -0.89 -2.76 -0.58
C PRO A 13 -0.19 -2.18 0.67
N PRO A 14 1.06 -1.73 0.54
CA PRO A 14 1.79 -1.18 1.68
C PRO A 14 1.09 0.07 2.21
N ASP A 15 1.02 0.18 3.54
CA ASP A 15 0.43 1.34 4.20
C ASP A 15 1.31 2.59 4.01
N TRP A 16 0.75 3.63 3.40
CA TRP A 16 1.44 4.88 3.10
C TRP A 16 1.95 5.61 4.36
N SER A 17 1.26 5.46 5.50
CA SER A 17 1.53 6.24 6.71
C SER A 17 2.31 5.51 7.80
N MET A 18 2.47 4.18 7.74
CA MET A 18 2.83 3.41 8.95
C MET A 18 4.32 3.40 9.31
N LEU A 19 5.23 3.68 8.36
CA LEU A 19 6.66 3.48 8.59
C LEU A 19 7.51 4.74 8.41
N ASN A 20 7.21 5.61 7.44
CA ASN A 20 8.09 6.74 7.10
C ASN A 20 7.71 8.07 7.74
N LYS A 21 6.56 8.20 8.41
CA LYS A 21 6.12 9.46 9.01
C LYS A 21 6.24 9.42 10.53
N LYS A 22 7.10 10.31 11.06
CA LYS A 22 7.31 10.72 12.46
C LYS A 22 6.87 9.71 13.52
N ILE A 23 7.87 9.09 14.17
CA ILE A 23 7.85 8.41 15.48
C ILE A 23 6.47 8.46 16.18
N ASP A 24 5.56 7.58 15.77
CA ASP A 24 4.31 7.34 16.48
C ASP A 24 4.57 6.32 17.63
N PRO A 25 3.62 6.09 18.55
CA PRO A 25 3.82 5.12 19.64
C PRO A 25 4.16 3.69 19.17
N LYS A 26 3.75 3.28 17.97
CA LYS A 26 4.07 1.97 17.38
C LYS A 26 5.51 1.95 16.89
N THR A 27 5.96 2.98 16.17
CA THR A 27 7.35 3.14 15.71
C THR A 27 8.30 3.31 16.90
N LYS A 28 7.90 4.01 17.97
CA LYS A 28 8.68 4.07 19.24
C LYS A 28 8.94 2.68 19.81
N LYS A 29 7.90 1.84 19.91
CA LYS A 29 8.04 0.47 20.41
C LYS A 29 8.95 -0.38 19.52
N ARG A 30 8.95 -0.14 18.20
CA ARG A 30 9.85 -0.81 17.26
C ARG A 30 11.30 -0.38 17.44
N VAL A 31 11.55 0.92 17.53
CA VAL A 31 12.89 1.49 17.81
C VAL A 31 13.45 0.99 19.14
N GLN A 32 12.63 1.00 20.21
CA GLN A 32 13.02 0.46 21.52
C GLN A 32 13.37 -1.03 21.48
N LYS A 33 12.80 -1.77 20.53
CA LYS A 33 13.08 -3.20 20.31
C LYS A 33 14.14 -3.45 19.23
N GLY A 34 14.78 -2.41 18.68
CA GLY A 34 15.75 -2.55 17.59
C GLY A 34 15.17 -3.09 16.28
N LEU A 35 13.85 -2.96 16.08
CA LEU A 35 13.16 -3.45 14.88
C LEU A 35 13.19 -2.40 13.77
N ALA A 36 13.27 -2.88 12.52
CA ALA A 36 13.24 -2.03 11.33
C ALA A 36 12.01 -1.11 11.33
N THR A 37 12.22 0.16 10.97
CA THR A 37 11.18 1.19 10.91
C THR A 37 10.79 1.56 9.49
N ASN A 38 11.38 0.90 8.49
CA ASN A 38 11.06 1.00 7.08
C ASN A 38 11.02 -0.41 6.46
N TYR A 39 10.35 -0.55 5.31
CA TYR A 39 10.37 -1.81 4.56
C TYR A 39 11.68 -1.95 3.77
N SER A 40 12.15 -0.88 3.14
CA SER A 40 13.44 -0.82 2.45
C SER A 40 13.86 0.61 2.11
N ASN A 41 15.08 0.78 1.61
CA ASN A 41 15.56 2.03 0.98
C ASN A 41 15.43 1.99 -0.56
N ASP A 42 14.73 1.01 -1.13
CA ASP A 42 14.56 0.90 -2.58
C ASP A 42 13.61 2.01 -3.07
N LYS A 43 13.94 2.62 -4.22
CA LYS A 43 13.08 3.64 -4.85
C LYS A 43 11.74 3.07 -5.32
N ARG A 44 11.65 1.75 -5.49
CA ARG A 44 10.43 1.02 -5.88
C ARG A 44 9.52 0.73 -4.69
N ASP A 45 9.98 0.98 -3.47
CA ASP A 45 9.17 0.83 -2.27
C ASP A 45 8.17 1.98 -2.18
N LEU A 46 6.88 1.66 -2.37
CA LEU A 46 5.80 2.65 -2.34
C LEU A 46 5.71 3.36 -0.98
N ALA A 47 6.17 2.72 0.11
CA ALA A 47 6.18 3.36 1.42
C ALA A 47 7.12 4.57 1.47
N ASN A 48 8.12 4.65 0.58
CA ASN A 48 9.06 5.76 0.47
C ASN A 48 8.49 6.98 -0.27
N ILE A 49 7.24 6.93 -0.75
CA ILE A 49 6.60 8.05 -1.44
C ILE A 49 5.97 9.00 -0.40
N ASP A 50 6.50 10.23 -0.29
CA ASP A 50 6.02 11.20 0.71
C ASP A 50 4.69 11.89 0.36
N ASP A 51 4.35 11.99 -0.93
CA ASP A 51 3.11 12.60 -1.45
C ASP A 51 2.03 11.53 -1.67
N TYR A 52 0.85 11.75 -1.08
CA TYR A 52 -0.24 10.78 -1.09
C TYR A 52 -0.80 10.54 -2.49
N ARG A 53 -0.90 11.60 -3.30
CA ARG A 53 -1.44 11.51 -4.65
C ARG A 53 -0.47 10.75 -5.56
N VAL A 54 0.83 10.99 -5.40
CA VAL A 54 1.87 10.23 -6.11
C VAL A 54 1.81 8.75 -5.73
N PHE A 55 1.61 8.45 -4.43
CA PHE A 55 1.42 7.08 -3.97
C PHE A 55 0.19 6.42 -4.62
N LEU A 56 -0.96 7.09 -4.63
CA LEU A 56 -2.19 6.59 -5.25
C LEU A 56 -2.02 6.30 -6.75
N ILE A 57 -1.30 7.16 -7.48
CA ILE A 57 -1.00 6.95 -8.91
C ILE A 57 -0.16 5.69 -9.11
N GLN A 58 0.93 5.53 -8.34
CA GLN A 58 1.80 4.35 -8.44
C GLN A 58 1.08 3.07 -8.05
N LEU A 59 0.21 3.14 -7.03
CA LEU A 59 -0.61 2.02 -6.60
C LEU A 59 -1.61 1.60 -7.69
N LYS A 60 -2.28 2.58 -8.32
CA LYS A 60 -3.19 2.33 -9.45
C LYS A 60 -2.46 1.64 -10.60
N ASP A 61 -1.24 2.05 -10.93
CA ASP A 61 -0.45 1.40 -11.98
C ASP A 61 -0.16 -0.07 -11.68
N ILE A 62 0.03 -0.43 -10.41
CA ILE A 62 0.21 -1.82 -9.97
C ILE A 62 -1.09 -2.60 -10.08
N PHE A 63 -2.23 -2.00 -9.72
CA PHE A 63 -3.54 -2.64 -9.88
C PHE A 63 -3.89 -2.87 -11.35
N ILE A 64 -3.60 -1.92 -12.25
CA ILE A 64 -3.81 -2.11 -13.70
C ILE A 64 -2.94 -3.27 -14.24
N LYS A 65 -1.67 -3.33 -13.82
CA LYS A 65 -0.77 -4.43 -14.22
C LYS A 65 -1.24 -5.79 -13.68
N SER A 66 -1.83 -5.80 -12.48
CA SER A 66 -2.42 -6.99 -11.86
C SER A 66 -3.71 -7.40 -12.57
N ALA A 67 -4.57 -6.44 -12.93
CA ALA A 67 -5.80 -6.68 -13.67
C ALA A 67 -5.54 -7.30 -15.05
N ARG A 68 -4.43 -6.94 -15.72
CA ARG A 68 -4.02 -7.52 -17.01
C ARG A 68 -3.91 -9.05 -16.99
N VAL A 69 -3.53 -9.65 -15.85
CA VAL A 69 -3.33 -11.10 -15.73
C VAL A 69 -4.55 -11.81 -15.14
N LEU A 70 -5.51 -11.06 -14.62
CA LEU A 70 -6.77 -11.57 -14.10
C LEU A 70 -7.68 -11.93 -15.27
N LYS A 71 -8.34 -13.10 -15.19
CA LYS A 71 -9.35 -13.50 -16.17
C LYS A 71 -10.60 -12.62 -16.07
N GLU A 72 -11.33 -12.48 -17.17
CA GLU A 72 -12.64 -11.84 -17.16
C GLU A 72 -13.58 -12.48 -16.11
N ASN A 73 -14.43 -11.66 -15.48
CA ASN A 73 -15.39 -12.07 -14.45
C ASN A 73 -14.79 -12.71 -13.18
N LYS A 74 -13.49 -12.54 -12.94
CA LYS A 74 -12.80 -12.95 -11.71
C LYS A 74 -12.54 -11.77 -10.78
N TYR A 75 -12.11 -12.07 -9.56
CA TYR A 75 -12.04 -11.10 -8.47
C TYR A 75 -10.60 -10.75 -8.07
N MET A 76 -10.40 -9.48 -7.72
CA MET A 76 -9.23 -8.99 -7.00
C MET A 76 -9.68 -8.50 -5.63
N CYS A 77 -9.26 -9.18 -4.57
CA CYS A 77 -9.51 -8.80 -3.19
C CYS A 77 -8.36 -7.91 -2.69
N ILE A 78 -8.64 -6.64 -2.46
CA ILE A 78 -7.67 -5.66 -1.96
C ILE A 78 -8.03 -5.36 -0.50
N ILE A 79 -7.14 -5.74 0.41
CA ILE A 79 -7.31 -5.54 1.85
C ILE A 79 -6.62 -4.23 2.22
N VAL A 80 -7.39 -3.26 2.69
CA VAL A 80 -6.86 -1.96 3.14
C VAL A 80 -7.47 -1.55 4.46
N SER A 81 -6.81 -0.62 5.15
CA SER A 81 -7.32 0.01 6.35
C SER A 81 -7.25 1.52 6.21
N ASP A 82 -8.32 2.21 6.61
CA ASP A 82 -8.29 3.66 6.75
C ASP A 82 -7.30 4.07 7.85
N PHE A 83 -6.68 5.23 7.68
CA PHE A 83 -5.63 5.67 8.57
C PHE A 83 -5.74 7.17 8.88
N ARG A 84 -4.99 7.58 9.91
CA ARG A 84 -4.82 8.98 10.25
C ARG A 84 -3.44 9.45 9.81
N ASN A 85 -3.40 10.56 9.10
CA ASN A 85 -2.18 11.29 8.82
C ASN A 85 -2.21 12.58 9.64
N GLN A 86 -1.51 12.58 10.78
CA GLN A 86 -1.60 13.66 11.78
C GLN A 86 -3.04 13.86 12.28
N SER A 87 -3.64 15.03 12.06
CA SER A 87 -5.02 15.33 12.42
C SER A 87 -6.04 14.86 11.38
N GLU A 88 -5.59 14.58 10.15
CA GLU A 88 -6.46 14.21 9.04
C GLU A 88 -6.83 12.74 9.08
N PHE A 89 -8.11 12.43 8.86
CA PHE A 89 -8.59 11.06 8.67
C PHE A 89 -8.70 10.77 7.18
N VAL A 90 -7.92 9.82 6.70
CA VAL A 90 -7.85 9.42 5.29
C VAL A 90 -8.68 8.17 5.09
N ARG A 91 -9.70 8.28 4.23
CA ARG A 91 -10.57 7.17 3.83
C ARG A 91 -9.93 6.40 2.69
N PHE A 92 -8.83 5.73 2.97
CA PHE A 92 -8.03 5.08 1.95
C PHE A 92 -8.82 4.10 1.08
N HIS A 93 -9.78 3.38 1.67
CA HIS A 93 -10.66 2.50 0.89
C HIS A 93 -11.49 3.24 -0.18
N SER A 94 -11.88 4.49 0.08
CA SER A 94 -12.64 5.31 -0.88
C SER A 94 -11.74 5.85 -1.99
N ASP A 95 -10.45 6.06 -1.71
CA ASP A 95 -9.51 6.65 -2.66
C ASP A 95 -8.97 5.65 -3.70
N ILE A 96 -9.13 4.35 -3.45
CA ILE A 96 -8.64 3.26 -4.32
C ILE A 96 -9.72 2.62 -5.21
N ILE A 97 -10.99 3.01 -5.05
CA ILE A 97 -12.15 2.48 -5.78
C ILE A 97 -12.57 3.45 -6.88
#